data_AF-A0A929KW90-F1
#
_entry.id   AF-A0A929KW90-F1
#
_cell.length_a   1.000
_cell.length_b   1.000
_cell.length_c   1.000
_cell.angle_alpha   90.00
_cell.angle_beta   90.00
_cell.angle_gamma   90.00
#
_symmetry.space_group_name_H-M   'P 1'
#
loop_
_entity.id
_entity.type
_entity.pdbx_description
1 polymer ?
#
loop_
_entity_poly.entity_id
_entity_poly.type
_entity_poly.pdbx_seq_one_letter_code
_entity_poly.pdbx_strand_id
1 'polypeptide(L)'
;MKKLILITFLIAGTILGAQAQNHKKGAGKLSKTLTAKLNLTSDQQTKIDAILLSKGKKLDSLTTAAKSDTKAVKKGKKQINTDAELQIAKVLNANQKQVYADFKAAKKAKNKARAALNDTTGTPPLKQ
;
A
#
# COMPACT_ATOMS: atom_id res chain seq x y z
N MET A 1 -4.96 -30.57 23.73
CA MET A 1 -5.51 -29.24 24.07
C MET A 1 -4.46 -28.18 23.79
N LYS A 2 -4.74 -27.15 22.98
CA LYS A 2 -3.96 -25.89 22.89
C LYS A 2 -4.64 -24.94 21.89
N LYS A 3 -5.63 -24.19 22.37
CA LYS A 3 -6.12 -22.95 21.77
C LYS A 3 -6.51 -22.01 22.92
N LEU A 4 -6.46 -20.70 22.63
CA LEU A 4 -6.74 -19.52 23.47
C LEU A 4 -5.46 -18.93 24.09
N ILE A 5 -4.82 -17.98 23.38
CA ILE A 5 -5.01 -16.51 23.43
C ILE A 5 -4.39 -15.91 24.69
N LEU A 6 -3.35 -15.08 24.54
CA LEU A 6 -3.24 -13.87 25.33
C LEU A 6 -2.41 -12.78 24.62
N ILE A 7 -3.02 -11.61 24.61
CA ILE A 7 -2.61 -10.32 24.06
C ILE A 7 -1.52 -9.69 24.94
N THR A 8 -0.40 -9.25 24.34
CA THR A 8 0.44 -8.08 24.68
C THR A 8 1.64 -8.11 23.72
N PHE A 9 2.07 -7.07 23.02
CA PHE A 9 2.39 -5.74 23.51
C PHE A 9 2.18 -4.66 22.45
N LEU A 10 1.48 -3.61 22.89
CA LEU A 10 1.75 -2.24 22.53
C LEU A 10 3.22 -1.94 22.90
N ILE A 11 4.12 -1.78 21.94
CA ILE A 11 5.43 -1.13 22.18
C ILE A 11 5.48 0.16 21.38
N ALA A 12 5.46 1.24 22.15
CA ALA A 12 5.74 2.60 21.74
C ALA A 12 7.22 2.78 21.36
N GLY A 13 7.48 3.80 20.53
CA GLY A 13 8.70 4.59 20.65
C GLY A 13 9.91 4.11 19.83
N THR A 14 9.99 4.59 18.59
CA THR A 14 11.27 5.05 18.03
C THR A 14 11.01 6.36 17.30
N ILE A 15 11.39 7.44 17.97
CA ILE A 15 11.64 8.75 17.38
C ILE A 15 12.86 8.57 16.49
N LEU A 16 12.73 8.85 15.19
CA LEU A 16 13.76 9.37 14.30
C LEU A 16 13.10 9.63 12.93
N GLY A 17 13.00 10.91 12.55
CA GLY A 17 12.63 11.36 11.22
C GLY A 17 11.17 11.82 11.07
N ALA A 18 10.92 13.10 11.32
CA ALA A 18 9.66 13.81 11.05
C ALA A 18 9.20 13.71 9.57
N GLN A 19 10.03 13.20 8.66
CA GLN A 19 9.68 12.96 7.26
C GLN A 19 9.16 11.52 6.98
N ALA A 20 9.37 10.55 7.89
CA ALA A 20 8.87 9.18 7.74
C ALA A 20 7.43 8.98 8.25
N GLN A 21 6.90 9.92 9.05
CA GLN A 21 5.57 9.80 9.65
C GLN A 21 4.42 9.93 8.64
N ASN A 22 4.57 10.72 7.58
CA ASN A 22 3.55 10.83 6.54
C ASN A 22 3.43 9.55 5.69
N HIS A 23 4.54 8.87 5.42
CA HIS A 23 4.54 7.57 4.75
C HIS A 23 4.04 6.45 5.66
N LYS A 24 4.38 6.47 6.96
CA LYS A 24 3.85 5.50 7.94
C LYS A 24 2.33 5.56 8.09
N LYS A 25 1.71 6.74 8.01
CA LYS A 25 0.23 6.85 8.10
C LYS A 25 -0.47 6.20 6.90
N GLY A 26 0.03 6.42 5.68
CA GLY A 26 -0.52 5.82 4.46
C GLY A 26 -0.23 4.32 4.33
N ALA A 27 1.03 3.91 4.57
CA ALA A 27 1.44 2.50 4.58
C ALA A 27 0.73 1.73 5.70
N GLY A 28 0.61 2.31 6.90
CA GLY A 28 -0.06 1.70 8.03
C GLY A 28 -1.57 1.51 7.84
N LYS A 29 -2.27 2.40 7.11
CA LYS A 29 -3.71 2.22 6.83
C LYS A 29 -3.96 1.10 5.81
N LEU A 30 -3.11 1.01 4.78
CA LEU A 30 -3.11 -0.09 3.81
C LEU A 30 -2.77 -1.41 4.49
N SER A 31 -1.68 -1.44 5.26
CA SER A 31 -1.25 -2.59 6.05
C SER A 31 -2.36 -3.06 6.99
N LYS A 32 -2.98 -2.18 7.79
CA LYS A 32 -4.12 -2.54 8.65
C LYS A 32 -5.30 -3.15 7.90
N THR A 33 -5.63 -2.63 6.71
CA THR A 33 -6.73 -3.17 5.89
C THR A 33 -6.38 -4.53 5.30
N LEU A 34 -5.13 -4.71 4.87
CA LEU A 34 -4.60 -6.00 4.39
C LEU A 34 -4.53 -7.01 5.54
N THR A 35 -4.00 -6.64 6.70
CA THR A 35 -3.88 -7.48 7.89
C THR A 35 -5.23 -8.00 8.35
N ALA A 36 -6.24 -7.13 8.43
CA ALA A 36 -7.60 -7.54 8.82
C ALA A 36 -8.27 -8.49 7.82
N LYS A 37 -7.91 -8.42 6.53
CA LYS A 37 -8.46 -9.30 5.48
C LYS A 37 -7.66 -10.59 5.29
N LEU A 38 -6.35 -10.57 5.56
CA LEU A 38 -5.42 -11.65 5.22
C LEU A 38 -4.95 -12.46 6.44
N ASN A 39 -5.34 -12.08 7.67
CA ASN A 39 -4.84 -12.68 8.91
C ASN A 39 -3.31 -12.83 8.88
N LEU A 40 -2.61 -11.74 8.55
CA LEU A 40 -1.15 -11.74 8.42
C LEU A 40 -0.51 -12.02 9.79
N THR A 41 0.51 -12.88 9.81
CA THR A 41 1.34 -13.06 11.01
C THR A 41 2.15 -11.79 11.30
N SER A 42 2.64 -11.64 12.54
CA SER A 42 3.47 -10.48 12.92
C SER A 42 4.71 -10.30 12.03
N ASP A 43 5.36 -11.42 11.66
CA ASP A 43 6.49 -11.43 10.73
C ASP A 43 6.09 -10.96 9.32
N GLN A 44 4.95 -11.46 8.80
CA GLN A 44 4.43 -11.03 7.50
C GLN A 44 4.08 -9.53 7.49
N GLN A 45 3.48 -9.02 8.57
CA GLN A 45 3.17 -7.60 8.73
C GLN A 45 4.44 -6.75 8.69
N THR A 46 5.47 -7.14 9.44
CA THR A 46 6.76 -6.44 9.48
C THR A 46 7.41 -6.37 8.09
N LYS A 47 7.41 -7.49 7.36
CA LYS A 47 7.95 -7.56 5.99
C LYS A 47 7.15 -6.69 5.02
N ILE A 48 5.81 -6.74 5.09
CA ILE A 48 4.94 -5.93 4.23
C ILE A 48 5.10 -4.44 4.54
N ASP A 49 5.20 -4.05 5.80
CA ASP A 49 5.44 -2.65 6.20
C ASP A 49 6.77 -2.12 5.66
N ALA A 50 7.84 -2.93 5.73
CA ALA A 50 9.13 -2.59 5.15
C ALA A 50 9.06 -2.40 3.62
N ILE A 51 8.35 -3.29 2.92
CA ILE A 51 8.13 -3.19 1.46
C ILE A 51 7.35 -1.91 1.13
N LEU A 52 6.28 -1.61 1.86
CA LEU A 52 5.45 -0.42 1.65
C LEU A 52 6.21 0.87 1.96
N LEU A 53 7.08 0.86 2.98
CA LEU A 53 7.95 2.00 3.30
C LEU A 53 8.97 2.24 2.19
N SER A 54 9.64 1.18 1.70
CA SER A 54 10.59 1.27 0.59
C SER A 54 9.92 1.79 -0.69
N LYS A 55 8.72 1.27 -0.99
CA LYS A 55 7.88 1.76 -2.08
C LYS A 55 7.60 3.26 -1.96
N GLY A 56 7.20 3.73 -0.77
CA GLY A 56 6.97 5.15 -0.50
C GLY A 56 8.17 6.00 -0.88
N LYS A 57 9.34 5.68 -0.30
CA LYS A 57 10.60 6.39 -0.59
C LYS A 57 10.95 6.43 -2.08
N LYS A 58 10.78 5.30 -2.79
CA LYS A 58 11.02 5.25 -4.25
C LYS A 58 10.06 6.14 -5.03
N LEU A 59 8.80 6.22 -4.63
CA LEU A 59 7.82 7.10 -5.25
C LEU A 59 8.17 8.57 -5.03
N ASP A 60 8.57 8.95 -3.81
CA ASP A 60 8.94 10.33 -3.50
C ASP A 60 10.17 10.77 -4.27
N SER A 61 11.19 9.90 -4.30
CA SER A 61 12.40 10.09 -5.09
C SER A 61 12.08 10.25 -6.58
N LEU A 62 11.25 9.37 -7.15
CA LEU A 62 10.82 9.46 -8.54
C LEU A 62 10.08 10.77 -8.83
N THR A 63 9.15 11.17 -7.96
CA THR A 63 8.41 12.42 -8.15
C THR A 63 9.30 13.65 -8.00
N THR A 64 10.37 13.56 -7.20
CA THR A 64 11.33 14.67 -7.03
C THR A 64 12.28 14.77 -8.22
N ALA A 65 12.77 13.64 -8.73
CA ALA A 65 13.75 13.57 -9.82
C ALA A 65 13.15 13.88 -11.21
N ALA A 66 11.88 13.54 -11.45
CA ALA A 66 11.24 13.64 -12.76
C ALA A 66 10.01 14.57 -12.77
N LYS A 67 9.99 15.63 -11.93
CA LYS A 67 8.83 16.52 -11.73
C LYS A 67 8.16 16.99 -13.04
N SER A 68 8.96 17.28 -14.06
CA SER A 68 8.51 17.80 -15.36
C SER A 68 8.19 16.71 -16.40
N ASP A 69 8.75 15.50 -16.27
CA ASP A 69 8.44 14.39 -17.19
C ASP A 69 7.33 13.50 -16.62
N THR A 70 6.10 13.91 -16.91
CA THR A 70 4.91 13.20 -16.46
C THR A 70 4.84 11.77 -17.00
N LYS A 71 5.37 11.49 -18.21
CA LYS A 71 5.37 10.13 -18.79
C LYS A 71 6.37 9.24 -18.06
N ALA A 72 7.58 9.73 -17.80
CA ALA A 72 8.58 8.99 -17.02
C ALA A 72 8.10 8.75 -15.59
N VAL A 73 7.49 9.74 -14.93
CA VAL A 73 6.88 9.57 -13.60
C VAL A 73 5.79 8.50 -13.64
N LYS A 74 4.90 8.51 -14.64
CA LYS A 74 3.83 7.50 -14.75
C LYS A 74 4.40 6.09 -14.95
N LYS A 75 5.39 5.93 -15.82
CA LYS A 75 6.07 4.65 -16.07
C LYS A 75 6.79 4.15 -14.80
N GLY A 76 7.58 5.01 -14.16
CA GLY A 76 8.29 4.67 -12.94
C GLY A 76 7.34 4.32 -11.79
N LYS A 77 6.23 5.05 -11.62
CA LYS A 77 5.20 4.72 -10.63
C LYS A 77 4.62 3.33 -10.88
N LYS A 78 4.34 2.98 -12.14
CA LYS A 78 3.85 1.64 -12.49
C LYS A 78 4.86 0.56 -12.11
N GLN A 79 6.13 0.76 -12.44
CA GLN A 79 7.18 -0.22 -12.12
C GLN A 79 7.36 -0.39 -10.60
N ILE A 80 7.49 0.70 -9.85
CA ILE A 80 7.61 0.67 -8.38
C ILE A 80 6.41 -0.04 -7.74
N ASN A 81 5.20 0.16 -8.28
CA ASN A 81 4.01 -0.55 -7.82
C ASN A 81 4.11 -2.05 -8.10
N THR A 82 4.44 -2.46 -9.33
CA THR A 82 4.60 -3.87 -9.70
C THR A 82 5.65 -4.57 -8.84
N ASP A 83 6.80 -3.94 -8.63
CA ASP A 83 7.88 -4.51 -7.83
C ASP A 83 7.45 -4.75 -6.38
N ALA A 84 6.77 -3.77 -5.78
CA ALA A 84 6.25 -3.90 -4.42
C ALA A 84 5.17 -4.99 -4.33
N GLU A 85 4.32 -5.13 -5.35
CA GLU A 85 3.31 -6.20 -5.41
C GLU A 85 3.95 -7.59 -5.48
N LEU A 86 4.99 -7.75 -6.29
CA LEU A 86 5.75 -9.01 -6.38
C LEU A 86 6.41 -9.36 -5.06
N GLN A 87 6.98 -8.37 -4.36
CA GLN A 87 7.58 -8.59 -3.04
C GLN A 87 6.53 -8.95 -1.99
N ILE A 88 5.38 -8.27 -1.96
CA ILE A 88 4.28 -8.63 -1.06
C ILE A 88 3.80 -10.05 -1.33
N ALA A 89 3.60 -10.42 -2.60
CA ALA A 89 3.14 -11.77 -2.96
C ALA A 89 4.11 -12.88 -2.50
N LYS A 90 5.41 -12.62 -2.41
CA LYS A 90 6.40 -13.56 -1.87
C LYS A 90 6.27 -13.78 -0.36
N VAL A 91 5.71 -12.83 0.36
CA VAL A 91 5.50 -12.89 1.82
C VAL A 91 4.19 -13.63 2.16
N LEU A 92 3.22 -13.64 1.24
CA LEU A 92 1.91 -14.26 1.42
C LEU A 92 1.92 -15.76 1.12
N ASN A 93 1.13 -16.54 1.86
CA ASN A 93 0.83 -17.93 1.53
C ASN A 93 -0.23 -18.05 0.41
N ALA A 94 -0.50 -19.28 -0.05
CA ALA A 94 -1.43 -19.52 -1.16
C ALA A 94 -2.85 -18.94 -0.92
N ASN A 95 -3.43 -19.19 0.25
CA ASN A 95 -4.76 -18.68 0.60
C ASN A 95 -4.78 -17.15 0.66
N GLN A 96 -3.73 -16.55 1.22
CA GLN A 96 -3.59 -15.09 1.31
C GLN A 96 -3.37 -14.43 -0.05
N LYS A 97 -2.68 -15.09 -0.98
CA LYS A 97 -2.50 -14.60 -2.37
C LYS A 97 -3.83 -14.44 -3.08
N GLN A 98 -4.76 -15.38 -2.90
CA GLN A 98 -6.10 -15.31 -3.50
C GLN A 98 -6.87 -14.09 -2.99
N VAL A 99 -6.97 -13.94 -1.67
CA VAL A 99 -7.66 -12.79 -1.05
C VAL A 99 -7.01 -11.47 -1.43
N TYR A 100 -5.67 -11.43 -1.59
CA TYR A 100 -4.96 -10.26 -2.06
C TYR A 100 -5.27 -9.93 -3.53
N ALA A 101 -5.38 -10.94 -4.39
CA ALA A 101 -5.79 -10.76 -5.79
C ALA A 101 -7.22 -10.21 -5.90
N ASP A 102 -8.15 -10.74 -5.10
CA ASP A 102 -9.54 -10.28 -5.07
C ASP A 102 -9.65 -8.84 -4.56
N PHE A 103 -8.90 -8.50 -3.52
CA PHE A 103 -8.80 -7.13 -3.03
C PHE A 103 -8.29 -6.16 -4.10
N LYS A 104 -7.28 -6.57 -4.88
CA LYS A 104 -6.76 -5.77 -6.01
C LYS A 104 -7.81 -5.59 -7.11
N ALA A 105 -8.51 -6.66 -7.47
CA ALA A 105 -9.57 -6.61 -8.47
C ALA A 105 -10.70 -5.66 -8.05
N ALA A 106 -11.17 -5.76 -6.82
CA ALA A 106 -12.18 -4.86 -6.25
C ALA A 106 -11.73 -3.40 -6.25
N LYS A 107 -10.47 -3.13 -5.89
CA LYS A 107 -9.91 -1.77 -5.93
C LYS A 107 -9.83 -1.24 -7.37
N LYS A 108 -9.43 -2.06 -8.34
CA LYS A 108 -9.41 -1.68 -9.76
C LYS A 108 -10.82 -1.38 -10.28
N ALA A 109 -11.79 -2.23 -9.93
CA ALA A 109 -13.19 -2.03 -10.29
C ALA A 109 -13.74 -0.71 -9.72
N LYS A 110 -13.50 -0.44 -8.43
CA LYS A 110 -13.89 0.83 -7.79
C LYS A 110 -13.25 2.05 -8.46
N ASN A 111 -11.96 1.95 -8.80
CA ASN A 111 -11.27 3.04 -9.51
C ASN A 111 -11.84 3.26 -10.91
N LYS A 112 -12.15 2.19 -11.66
CA LYS A 112 -12.79 2.28 -12.98
C LYS A 112 -14.18 2.89 -12.88
N ALA A 113 -15.00 2.46 -11.92
CA ALA A 113 -16.33 3.02 -11.67
C ALA A 113 -16.25 4.51 -11.34
N ARG A 114 -15.29 4.93 -10.49
CA ARG A 114 -15.08 6.34 -10.18
C ARG A 114 -14.60 7.14 -11.40
N ALA A 115 -13.74 6.57 -12.24
CA ALA A 115 -13.32 7.23 -13.48
C ALA A 115 -14.52 7.42 -14.43
N ALA A 116 -15.38 6.41 -14.59
CA ALA A 116 -16.58 6.49 -15.42
C ALA A 116 -17.61 7.52 -14.89
N LEU A 117 -17.76 7.64 -13.56
CA LEU A 117 -18.60 8.67 -12.94
C LEU A 117 -18.05 10.08 -13.21
N ASN A 118 -16.74 10.28 -13.11
CA ASN A 118 -16.11 11.56 -13.41
C ASN A 118 -16.19 11.94 -14.91
N ASP A 119 -16.26 10.96 -15.82
CA ASP A 119 -16.47 11.22 -17.26
C ASP A 119 -17.95 11.56 -17.60
N THR A 120 -18.91 11.16 -16.75
CA THR A 120 -20.35 11.38 -17.00
C THR A 120 -20.90 12.61 -16.29
N THR A 121 -20.27 13.08 -15.20
CA THR A 121 -20.54 14.38 -14.60
C THR A 121 -19.44 15.36 -15.00
N GLY A 122 -19.69 16.23 -15.99
CA GLY A 122 -18.74 17.24 -16.48
C GLY A 122 -18.37 18.35 -15.49
N THR A 123 -18.04 18.01 -14.24
CA THR A 123 -17.60 18.95 -13.21
C THR A 123 -16.08 18.88 -13.11
N PRO A 124 -15.33 19.96 -13.42
CA PRO A 124 -13.88 19.95 -13.39
C PRO A 124 -13.37 19.67 -11.96
N PRO A 125 -12.29 18.90 -11.79
CA PRO A 125 -11.71 18.69 -10.47
C PRO A 125 -11.20 20.03 -9.92
N LEU A 126 -11.67 20.40 -8.73
CA LEU A 126 -11.13 21.49 -7.92
C LEU A 126 -9.61 21.37 -7.91
N LYS A 127 -8.94 22.37 -8.51
CA LYS A 127 -7.52 22.63 -8.32
C LYS A 127 -7.31 22.80 -6.81
N GLN A 128 -6.50 21.94 -6.21
CA GLN A 128 -5.80 22.28 -4.96
C GLN A 128 -4.50 22.99 -5.32
#